data_AF-A0A443IA94-F1
#
_entry.id   AF-A0A443IA94-F1
#
_cell.length_a   1.000
_cell.length_b   1.000
_cell.length_c   1.000
_cell.angle_alpha   90.00
_cell.angle_beta   90.00
_cell.angle_gamma   90.00
#
_symmetry.space_group_name_H-M   'P 1'
#
loop_
_entity.id
_entity.type
_entity.pdbx_description
1 polymer ?
#
loop_
_entity_poly.entity_id
_entity_poly.type
_entity_poly.pdbx_seq_one_letter_code
_entity_poly.pdbx_strand_id
1 'polypeptide(L)'
;MNGQIEVAGQKADVIVSNPNGITCSGCGFINTSSALLTTHNVDTSSGTARIVQTAKGNNGTVTFEGKGLVNPALDNLKIEAGKIIVDAPVQAKNVTMSSARSQAQYGYDVTLDVTELGAVKADTIYLVSDDSVARNSGQLDANYSLKIKGKSILNAAGNMTANDIDLDADKNLMNGGGNITARDQLVMNAGYLYNDQDGEINAKGMKGDVRRVNNFGNLTAKRNIDLRSDWVTNRGNMDAGDTLSIHSDDDYWAPVFTNYGGKVKAQTVKVGGEKVDSYIASDLYGGEFEFVSAEPSNRYEMTPEDLVDLDAFMRWLNRWS
;
A
#
# COMPACT_ATOMS: atom_id res chain seq x y z
N MET A 1 -26.25 -1.76 10.96
CA MET A 1 -26.26 -0.58 11.86
C MET A 1 -26.61 0.62 11.01
N ASN A 2 -27.82 1.15 11.18
CA ASN A 2 -28.38 2.17 10.28
C ASN A 2 -28.66 3.49 11.01
N GLY A 3 -27.90 3.78 12.07
CA GLY A 3 -28.12 4.92 12.95
C GLY A 3 -27.01 5.09 13.96
N GLN A 4 -27.12 6.14 14.77
CA GLN A 4 -26.11 6.55 15.76
C GLN A 4 -26.24 5.75 17.06
N ILE A 5 -25.11 5.47 17.70
CA ILE A 5 -25.04 4.99 19.09
C ILE A 5 -24.67 6.18 19.97
N GLU A 6 -25.48 6.46 20.99
CA GLU A 6 -25.29 7.59 21.90
C GLU A 6 -24.95 7.12 23.31
N VAL A 7 -23.89 7.70 23.88
CA VAL A 7 -23.60 7.59 25.32
C VAL A 7 -24.23 8.77 26.04
N ALA A 8 -25.31 8.53 26.77
CA ALA A 8 -25.93 9.56 27.60
C ALA A 8 -25.10 9.83 28.86
N GLY A 9 -24.85 11.11 29.17
CA GLY A 9 -24.12 11.52 30.37
C GLY A 9 -22.61 11.64 30.15
N GLN A 10 -21.81 10.98 30.98
CA GLN A 10 -20.35 11.05 30.87
C GLN A 10 -19.88 10.34 29.60
N LYS A 11 -18.93 10.97 28.90
CA LYS A 11 -18.29 10.44 27.69
C LYS A 11 -17.65 9.09 27.98
N ALA A 12 -17.86 8.11 27.10
CA ALA A 12 -17.28 6.76 27.23
C ALA A 12 -16.89 6.18 25.87
N ASP A 13 -16.00 5.18 25.89
CA ASP A 13 -15.66 4.39 24.69
C ASP A 13 -16.75 3.33 24.42
N VAL A 14 -16.93 2.97 23.15
CA VAL A 14 -17.96 2.02 22.72
C VAL A 14 -17.33 0.83 21.97
N ILE A 15 -17.75 -0.38 22.33
CA ILE A 15 -17.36 -1.60 21.62
C ILE A 15 -18.63 -2.26 21.08
N VAL A 16 -18.63 -2.54 19.77
CA VAL A 16 -19.66 -3.35 19.11
C VAL A 16 -18.99 -4.63 18.64
N SER A 17 -19.42 -5.76 19.21
CA SER A 17 -18.84 -7.08 18.95
C SER A 17 -19.89 -8.01 18.38
N ASN A 18 -19.69 -8.51 17.16
CA ASN A 18 -20.54 -9.55 16.57
C ASN A 18 -19.74 -10.51 15.67
N PRO A 19 -19.45 -11.74 16.14
CA PRO A 19 -18.77 -12.77 15.33
C PRO A 19 -19.41 -13.12 14.00
N ASN A 20 -20.72 -12.89 13.85
CA ASN A 20 -21.41 -13.15 12.58
C ASN A 20 -21.15 -12.06 11.53
N GLY A 21 -20.63 -10.90 11.93
CA GLY A 21 -20.39 -9.74 11.07
C GLY A 21 -21.12 -8.48 11.52
N ILE A 22 -20.66 -7.33 11.00
CA ILE A 22 -21.23 -6.01 11.27
C ILE A 22 -21.36 -5.26 9.95
N THR A 23 -22.57 -4.85 9.59
CA THR A 23 -22.78 -3.95 8.46
C THR A 23 -23.12 -2.55 8.98
N CYS A 24 -22.49 -1.51 8.44
CA CYS A 24 -22.73 -0.11 8.78
C CYS A 24 -23.22 0.66 7.55
N SER A 25 -24.40 1.29 7.66
CA SER A 25 -24.97 2.18 6.64
C SER A 25 -25.55 3.43 7.29
N GLY A 26 -24.72 4.46 7.44
CA GLY A 26 -25.06 5.68 8.18
C GLY A 26 -24.95 5.51 9.70
N CYS A 27 -24.06 4.62 10.15
CA CYS A 27 -23.78 4.47 11.57
C CYS A 27 -22.85 5.57 12.10
N GLY A 28 -22.80 5.74 13.42
CA GLY A 28 -21.89 6.68 14.06
C GLY A 28 -22.04 6.66 15.58
N PHE A 29 -21.29 7.53 16.25
CA PHE A 29 -21.13 7.54 17.70
C PHE A 29 -21.22 8.97 18.24
N ILE A 30 -22.09 9.15 19.23
CA ILE A 30 -22.34 10.42 19.89
C ILE A 30 -21.82 10.34 21.33
N ASN A 31 -21.08 11.37 21.75
CA ASN A 31 -20.46 11.45 23.08
C ASN A 31 -19.49 10.28 23.37
N THR A 32 -18.71 9.92 22.35
CA THR A 32 -17.74 8.82 22.37
C THR A 32 -16.39 9.32 21.87
N SER A 33 -15.29 8.99 22.57
CA SER A 33 -13.93 9.31 22.10
C SER A 33 -13.39 8.22 21.19
N SER A 34 -13.55 6.96 21.58
CA SER A 34 -13.07 5.81 20.82
C SER A 34 -14.18 4.78 20.58
N ALA A 35 -14.24 4.24 19.36
CA ALA A 35 -15.14 3.16 19.01
C ALA A 35 -14.38 1.98 18.41
N LEU A 36 -14.74 0.76 18.84
CA LEU A 36 -14.27 -0.50 18.27
C LEU A 36 -15.43 -1.26 17.64
N LEU A 37 -15.34 -1.54 16.34
CA LEU A 37 -16.18 -2.53 15.66
C LEU A 37 -15.37 -3.81 15.51
N THR A 38 -15.84 -4.92 16.07
CA THR A 38 -15.10 -6.18 16.00
C THR A 38 -15.99 -7.37 15.70
N THR A 39 -15.48 -8.31 14.91
CA THR A 39 -16.08 -9.65 14.79
C THR A 39 -15.42 -10.63 15.75
N HIS A 40 -14.34 -10.27 16.43
CA HIS A 40 -13.76 -11.14 17.45
C HIS A 40 -14.64 -11.21 18.70
N ASN A 41 -14.45 -12.26 19.51
CA ASN A 41 -15.08 -12.29 20.84
C ASN A 41 -14.37 -11.29 21.75
N VAL A 42 -15.11 -10.65 22.64
CA VAL A 42 -14.56 -9.71 23.61
C VAL A 42 -14.81 -10.26 25.02
N ASP A 43 -13.73 -10.42 25.79
CA ASP A 43 -13.78 -10.79 27.19
C ASP A 43 -13.65 -9.53 28.05
N THR A 44 -14.62 -9.34 28.94
CA THR A 44 -14.69 -8.22 29.88
C THR A 44 -14.54 -8.67 31.34
N SER A 45 -14.28 -9.96 31.59
CA SER A 45 -14.22 -10.56 32.92
C SER A 45 -13.14 -9.95 33.84
N SER A 46 -12.09 -9.37 33.25
CA SER A 46 -10.98 -8.73 33.98
C SER A 46 -11.23 -7.26 34.36
N GLY A 47 -12.41 -6.71 34.12
CA GLY A 47 -12.70 -5.28 34.28
C GLY A 47 -12.09 -4.39 33.19
N THR A 48 -11.33 -4.98 32.26
CA THR A 48 -10.88 -4.36 31.01
C THR A 48 -11.36 -5.18 29.83
N ALA A 49 -11.78 -4.52 28.75
CA ALA A 49 -12.18 -5.20 27.53
C ALA A 49 -10.92 -5.72 26.81
N ARG A 50 -10.85 -7.04 26.63
CA ARG A 50 -9.79 -7.72 25.88
C ARG A 50 -10.39 -8.45 24.70
N ILE A 51 -9.82 -8.25 23.52
CA ILE A 51 -10.17 -9.02 22.34
C ILE A 51 -9.62 -10.44 22.53
N VAL A 52 -10.52 -11.41 22.55
CA VAL A 52 -10.19 -12.83 22.58
C VAL A 52 -10.22 -13.32 21.15
N GLN A 53 -9.04 -13.36 20.52
CA GLN A 53 -8.86 -14.07 19.27
C GLN A 53 -9.10 -15.56 19.53
N THR A 54 -10.17 -16.10 18.96
CA THR A 54 -10.41 -17.54 19.02
C THR A 54 -9.54 -18.25 18.01
N ALA A 55 -8.85 -19.32 18.43
CA ALA A 55 -8.07 -20.19 17.55
C ALA A 55 -8.88 -20.83 16.41
N LYS A 56 -10.21 -20.77 16.47
CA LYS A 56 -11.11 -21.06 15.33
C LYS A 56 -11.47 -19.76 14.64
N GLY A 57 -11.11 -19.68 13.35
CA GLY A 57 -11.26 -18.55 12.45
C GLY A 57 -12.57 -17.80 12.56
N ASN A 58 -12.50 -16.64 13.18
CA ASN A 58 -13.58 -15.69 13.14
C ASN A 58 -13.54 -14.98 11.78
N ASN A 59 -14.30 -15.53 10.83
CA ASN A 59 -14.39 -15.03 9.45
C ASN A 59 -15.43 -13.92 9.29
N GLY A 60 -15.98 -13.38 10.39
CA GLY A 60 -16.95 -12.32 10.33
C GLY A 60 -16.43 -11.14 9.51
N THR A 61 -17.31 -10.56 8.71
CA THR A 61 -16.99 -9.39 7.89
C THR A 61 -17.53 -8.13 8.55
N VAL A 62 -16.73 -7.06 8.57
CA VAL A 62 -17.23 -5.71 8.79
C VAL A 62 -17.37 -5.02 7.44
N THR A 63 -18.59 -4.63 7.10
CA THR A 63 -18.90 -3.96 5.82
C THR A 63 -19.41 -2.55 6.08
N PHE A 64 -18.81 -1.55 5.43
CA PHE A 64 -19.35 -0.20 5.33
C PHE A 64 -20.00 -0.04 3.96
N GLU A 65 -21.29 0.30 3.93
CA GLU A 65 -22.08 0.43 2.70
C GLU A 65 -23.02 1.65 2.78
N GLY A 66 -23.62 2.02 1.66
CA GLY A 66 -24.60 3.12 1.61
C GLY A 66 -24.04 4.45 2.14
N LYS A 67 -24.53 4.91 3.30
CA LYS A 67 -24.05 6.16 3.93
C LYS A 67 -22.76 6.01 4.74
N GLY A 68 -22.25 4.78 4.90
CA GLY A 68 -21.01 4.50 5.60
C GLY A 68 -21.00 4.96 7.07
N LEU A 69 -19.83 5.36 7.56
CA LEU A 69 -19.62 5.93 8.90
C LEU A 69 -18.92 7.27 8.76
N VAL A 70 -19.64 8.38 8.87
CA VAL A 70 -19.05 9.73 8.77
C VAL A 70 -19.16 10.43 10.12
N ASN A 71 -18.09 10.39 10.91
CA ASN A 71 -18.08 10.86 12.29
C ASN A 71 -16.79 11.65 12.63
N PRO A 72 -16.57 12.84 12.03
CA PRO A 72 -15.33 13.61 12.21
C PRO A 72 -15.03 14.04 13.66
N ALA A 73 -16.02 14.00 14.55
CA ALA A 73 -15.84 14.26 15.97
C ALA A 73 -15.29 13.05 16.77
N LEU A 74 -15.27 11.86 16.17
CA LEU A 74 -14.74 10.65 16.81
C LEU A 74 -13.22 10.68 16.72
N ASP A 75 -12.54 10.57 17.88
CA ASP A 75 -11.09 10.65 17.93
C ASP A 75 -10.44 9.39 17.38
N ASN A 76 -10.95 8.21 17.75
CA ASN A 76 -10.38 6.93 17.31
C ASN A 76 -11.48 5.96 16.84
N LEU A 77 -11.37 5.50 15.60
CA LEU A 77 -12.17 4.41 15.07
C LEU A 77 -11.26 3.21 14.81
N LYS A 78 -11.52 2.10 15.51
CA LYS A 78 -10.83 0.83 15.31
C LYS A 78 -11.79 -0.21 14.74
N ILE A 79 -11.34 -0.94 13.73
CA ILE A 79 -12.04 -2.08 13.16
C ILE A 79 -11.13 -3.30 13.24
N GLU A 80 -11.65 -4.39 13.79
CA GLU A 80 -10.94 -5.67 13.81
C GLU A 80 -11.86 -6.81 13.34
N ALA A 81 -11.53 -7.45 12.22
CA ALA A 81 -12.41 -8.47 11.66
C ALA A 81 -11.65 -9.58 10.92
N GLY A 82 -12.36 -10.63 10.53
CA GLY A 82 -11.82 -11.61 9.59
C GLY A 82 -11.66 -11.02 8.19
N LYS A 83 -12.63 -10.21 7.76
CA LYS A 83 -12.60 -9.41 6.54
C LYS A 83 -13.19 -8.03 6.78
N ILE A 84 -12.65 -7.01 6.13
CA ILE A 84 -13.14 -5.64 6.14
C ILE A 84 -13.42 -5.22 4.70
N ILE A 85 -14.62 -4.71 4.45
CA ILE A 85 -15.04 -4.17 3.15
C ILE A 85 -15.49 -2.73 3.38
N VAL A 86 -14.84 -1.80 2.69
CA VAL A 86 -15.20 -0.38 2.68
C VAL A 86 -15.77 -0.07 1.30
N ASP A 87 -17.10 -0.05 1.21
CA ASP A 87 -17.88 0.25 0.00
C ASP A 87 -18.67 1.57 0.13
N ALA A 88 -18.32 2.36 1.14
CA ALA A 88 -18.90 3.66 1.43
C ALA A 88 -17.91 4.51 2.26
N PRO A 89 -18.17 5.82 2.44
CA PRO A 89 -17.30 6.69 3.22
C PRO A 89 -17.13 6.26 4.68
N VAL A 90 -15.89 6.24 5.16
CA VAL A 90 -15.49 6.08 6.55
C VAL A 90 -14.66 7.29 6.97
N GLN A 91 -15.09 8.02 7.99
CA GLN A 91 -14.41 9.21 8.48
C GLN A 91 -14.40 9.29 10.00
N ALA A 92 -13.21 9.46 10.56
CA ALA A 92 -12.91 9.80 11.95
C ALA A 92 -11.56 10.56 12.00
N LYS A 93 -11.10 11.03 13.16
CA LYS A 93 -9.74 11.62 13.24
C LYS A 93 -8.66 10.57 13.02
N ASN A 94 -8.72 9.44 13.71
CA ASN A 94 -7.78 8.33 13.49
C ASN A 94 -8.56 7.06 13.14
N VAL A 95 -8.14 6.39 12.06
CA VAL A 95 -8.76 5.14 11.60
C VAL A 95 -7.73 4.03 11.60
N THR A 96 -7.99 2.96 12.33
CA THR A 96 -7.20 1.72 12.29
C THR A 96 -8.09 0.56 11.87
N MET A 97 -7.66 -0.19 10.85
CA MET A 97 -8.37 -1.38 10.37
C MET A 97 -7.41 -2.55 10.38
N SER A 98 -7.77 -3.62 11.07
CA SER A 98 -7.00 -4.86 11.13
C SER A 98 -7.84 -6.03 10.68
N SER A 99 -7.43 -6.70 9.61
CA SER A 99 -8.05 -7.92 9.13
C SER A 99 -7.09 -9.09 9.27
N ALA A 100 -7.56 -10.21 9.82
CA ALA A 100 -6.79 -11.44 9.87
C ALA A 100 -7.71 -12.65 9.70
N ARG A 101 -7.48 -13.45 8.65
CA ARG A 101 -8.24 -14.67 8.42
C ARG A 101 -7.40 -15.88 8.81
N SER A 102 -7.95 -16.73 9.67
CA SER A 102 -7.27 -17.93 10.21
C SER A 102 -6.77 -18.93 9.16
N GLN A 103 -7.21 -18.83 7.91
CA GLN A 103 -6.76 -19.65 6.79
C GLN A 103 -6.77 -18.85 5.49
N ALA A 104 -5.93 -17.83 5.39
CA ALA A 104 -5.63 -17.21 4.10
C ALA A 104 -4.92 -18.26 3.23
N GLN A 105 -5.69 -18.98 2.41
CA GLN A 105 -5.15 -20.10 1.64
C GLN A 105 -4.17 -19.49 0.63
N TYR A 106 -2.87 -19.74 0.82
CA TYR A 106 -1.75 -19.21 0.03
C TYR A 106 -1.41 -17.71 0.22
N GLY A 107 -2.15 -16.97 1.05
CA GLY A 107 -1.92 -15.56 1.35
C GLY A 107 -2.04 -14.62 0.15
N TYR A 108 -3.01 -14.92 -0.72
CA TYR A 108 -3.51 -14.02 -1.77
C TYR A 108 -4.95 -13.56 -1.50
N ASP A 109 -5.53 -13.96 -0.36
CA ASP A 109 -6.89 -13.55 0.03
C ASP A 109 -6.92 -12.05 0.31
N VAL A 110 -7.88 -11.35 -0.30
CA VAL A 110 -8.15 -9.94 0.02
C VAL A 110 -9.02 -9.88 1.28
N THR A 111 -8.40 -9.53 2.41
CA THR A 111 -9.06 -9.45 3.71
C THR A 111 -9.36 -8.01 4.12
N LEU A 112 -8.71 -7.02 3.51
CA LEU A 112 -9.06 -5.61 3.63
C LEU A 112 -9.24 -5.06 2.22
N ASP A 113 -10.47 -4.63 1.92
CA ASP A 113 -10.85 -4.18 0.57
C ASP A 113 -11.53 -2.83 0.65
N VAL A 114 -10.87 -1.79 0.12
CA VAL A 114 -11.49 -0.49 -0.14
C VAL A 114 -11.91 -0.49 -1.60
N THR A 115 -13.21 -0.62 -1.84
CA THR A 115 -13.76 -0.74 -3.20
C THR A 115 -13.75 0.63 -3.91
N GLU A 116 -14.13 0.65 -5.18
CA GLU A 116 -14.25 1.90 -5.97
C GLU A 116 -15.21 2.94 -5.35
N LEU A 117 -16.24 2.51 -4.63
CA LEU A 117 -17.16 3.39 -3.89
C LEU A 117 -16.67 3.73 -2.48
N GLY A 118 -15.66 2.99 -2.02
CA GLY A 118 -15.04 3.14 -0.72
C GLY A 118 -14.19 4.39 -0.61
N ALA A 119 -14.30 5.07 0.53
CA ALA A 119 -13.40 6.16 0.87
C ALA A 119 -13.09 6.12 2.37
N VAL A 120 -11.83 6.24 2.75
CA VAL A 120 -11.41 6.43 4.14
C VAL A 120 -10.73 7.79 4.25
N LYS A 121 -11.29 8.67 5.10
CA LYS A 121 -10.75 10.01 5.36
C LYS A 121 -10.41 10.16 6.83
N ALA A 122 -9.17 10.53 7.13
CA ALA A 122 -8.72 10.71 8.52
C ALA A 122 -7.51 11.65 8.63
N ASP A 123 -7.12 11.99 9.85
CA ASP A 123 -5.81 12.57 10.13
C ASP A 123 -4.71 11.51 9.97
N THR A 124 -4.97 10.31 10.52
CA THR A 124 -4.11 9.14 10.35
C THR A 124 -4.92 7.91 9.95
N ILE A 125 -4.38 7.13 9.01
CA ILE A 125 -4.93 5.85 8.56
C ILE A 125 -3.87 4.78 8.78
N TYR A 126 -4.23 3.70 9.47
CA TYR A 126 -3.39 2.50 9.58
C TYR A 126 -4.19 1.25 9.21
N LEU A 127 -3.77 0.60 8.12
CA LEU A 127 -4.38 -0.62 7.61
C LEU A 127 -3.43 -1.80 7.83
N VAL A 128 -3.92 -2.87 8.42
CA VAL A 128 -3.17 -4.10 8.66
C VAL A 128 -3.95 -5.28 8.09
N SER A 129 -3.32 -5.98 7.17
CA SER A 129 -3.86 -7.16 6.49
C SER A 129 -2.97 -8.38 6.66
N ASP A 130 -2.41 -8.58 7.86
CA ASP A 130 -1.61 -9.73 8.34
C ASP A 130 -0.96 -10.58 7.22
N ASP A 131 -1.16 -11.90 7.19
CA ASP A 131 -0.67 -12.82 6.14
C ASP A 131 -1.47 -12.75 4.81
N SER A 132 -2.15 -11.63 4.53
CA SER A 132 -3.15 -11.47 3.47
C SER A 132 -2.94 -10.19 2.64
N VAL A 133 -3.90 -9.88 1.77
CA VAL A 133 -3.82 -8.75 0.83
C VAL A 133 -4.71 -7.60 1.27
N ALA A 134 -4.11 -6.40 1.33
CA ALA A 134 -4.83 -5.14 1.40
C ALA A 134 -5.03 -4.59 -0.02
N ARG A 135 -6.29 -4.46 -0.46
CA ARG A 135 -6.65 -3.90 -1.77
C ARG A 135 -7.27 -2.52 -1.60
N ASN A 136 -6.84 -1.59 -2.44
CA ASN A 136 -7.46 -0.28 -2.61
C ASN A 136 -7.81 -0.05 -4.08
N SER A 137 -9.09 0.11 -4.35
CA SER A 137 -9.66 0.59 -5.61
C SER A 137 -10.43 1.91 -5.43
N GLY A 138 -10.56 2.40 -4.20
CA GLY A 138 -11.22 3.65 -3.84
C GLY A 138 -10.26 4.74 -3.38
N GLN A 139 -10.62 5.44 -2.31
CA GLN A 139 -9.85 6.56 -1.78
C GLN A 139 -9.34 6.31 -0.35
N LEU A 140 -8.04 6.49 -0.16
CA LEU A 140 -7.40 6.59 1.15
C LEU A 140 -6.80 7.99 1.28
N ASP A 141 -7.44 8.88 2.04
CA ASP A 141 -7.04 10.30 2.21
C ASP A 141 -6.73 10.59 3.68
N ALA A 142 -5.44 10.62 4.00
CA ALA A 142 -4.94 11.01 5.32
C ALA A 142 -4.38 12.45 5.31
N ASN A 143 -4.65 13.23 6.35
CA ASN A 143 -4.03 14.56 6.48
C ASN A 143 -2.54 14.46 6.81
N TYR A 144 -2.14 13.51 7.66
CA TYR A 144 -0.77 13.35 8.12
C TYR A 144 -0.15 12.05 7.60
N SER A 145 -0.59 10.89 8.08
CA SER A 145 0.07 9.62 7.76
C SER A 145 -0.89 8.55 7.28
N LEU A 146 -0.51 7.86 6.21
CA LEU A 146 -1.11 6.61 5.76
C LEU A 146 -0.08 5.50 5.92
N LYS A 147 -0.44 4.46 6.68
CA LYS A 147 0.37 3.26 6.84
C LYS A 147 -0.41 2.04 6.38
N ILE A 148 0.21 1.17 5.60
CA ILE A 148 -0.39 -0.10 5.19
C ILE A 148 0.63 -1.21 5.41
N LYS A 149 0.24 -2.25 6.15
CA LYS A 149 1.03 -3.46 6.36
C LYS A 149 0.26 -4.68 5.90
N GLY A 150 0.91 -5.58 5.17
CA GLY A 150 0.35 -6.90 4.86
C GLY A 150 1.29 -7.75 4.03
N LYS A 151 0.89 -8.98 3.72
CA LYS A 151 1.68 -9.83 2.83
C LYS A 151 1.78 -9.27 1.42
N SER A 152 0.73 -8.63 0.93
CA SER A 152 0.78 -7.83 -0.30
C SER A 152 -0.16 -6.63 -0.21
N ILE A 153 0.22 -5.56 -0.90
CA ILE A 153 -0.54 -4.32 -1.02
C ILE A 153 -0.85 -4.14 -2.50
N LEU A 154 -2.14 -4.01 -2.83
CA LEU A 154 -2.61 -3.81 -4.19
C LEU A 154 -3.39 -2.50 -4.28
N ASN A 155 -2.82 -1.51 -4.96
CA ASN A 155 -3.55 -0.32 -5.39
C ASN A 155 -4.04 -0.56 -6.83
N ALA A 156 -5.29 -0.99 -6.98
CA ALA A 156 -5.92 -1.32 -8.26
C ALA A 156 -6.84 -0.18 -8.70
N ALA A 157 -6.28 0.78 -9.43
CA ALA A 157 -6.90 2.06 -9.83
C ALA A 157 -7.36 2.99 -8.67
N GLY A 158 -6.97 2.68 -7.43
CA GLY A 158 -7.28 3.51 -6.27
C GLY A 158 -6.35 4.71 -6.10
N ASN A 159 -6.73 5.63 -5.21
CA ASN A 159 -5.95 6.79 -4.82
C ASN A 159 -5.54 6.71 -3.34
N MET A 160 -4.25 6.83 -3.07
CA MET A 160 -3.66 6.95 -1.73
C MET A 160 -2.98 8.30 -1.60
N THR A 161 -3.44 9.14 -0.68
CA THR A 161 -2.86 10.46 -0.43
C THR A 161 -2.62 10.70 1.05
N ALA A 162 -1.40 11.13 1.41
CA ALA A 162 -1.05 11.58 2.76
C ALA A 162 0.11 12.57 2.75
N ASN A 163 0.47 13.17 3.89
CA ASN A 163 1.78 13.84 3.97
C ASN A 163 2.88 12.80 3.90
N ASP A 164 2.81 11.78 4.76
CA ASP A 164 3.73 10.65 4.76
C ASP A 164 2.99 9.35 4.48
N ILE A 165 3.54 8.54 3.57
CA ILE A 165 3.02 7.21 3.25
C ILE A 165 4.09 6.16 3.57
N ASP A 166 3.68 5.10 4.25
CA ASP A 166 4.52 3.96 4.64
C ASP A 166 3.83 2.66 4.18
N LEU A 167 4.41 2.00 3.19
CA LEU A 167 3.89 0.78 2.58
C LEU A 167 4.83 -0.38 2.90
N ASP A 168 4.40 -1.27 3.79
CA ASP A 168 5.17 -2.41 4.29
C ASP A 168 4.52 -3.71 3.79
N ALA A 169 5.05 -4.26 2.70
CA ALA A 169 4.54 -5.46 2.04
C ALA A 169 5.55 -6.61 2.10
N ASP A 170 5.24 -7.73 2.77
CA ASP A 170 6.22 -8.84 2.86
C ASP A 170 6.62 -9.39 1.47
N LYS A 171 5.70 -9.37 0.50
CA LYS A 171 5.94 -9.84 -0.86
C LYS A 171 5.80 -8.74 -1.90
N ASN A 172 4.57 -8.29 -2.15
CA ASN A 172 4.27 -7.48 -3.33
C ASN A 172 3.65 -6.15 -2.97
N LEU A 173 4.18 -5.08 -3.54
CA LEU A 173 3.55 -3.78 -3.65
C LEU A 173 3.20 -3.55 -5.13
N MET A 174 1.90 -3.53 -5.44
CA MET A 174 1.40 -3.45 -6.82
C MET A 174 0.56 -2.19 -6.98
N ASN A 175 0.99 -1.31 -7.88
CA ASN A 175 0.24 -0.14 -8.30
C ASN A 175 -0.25 -0.36 -9.73
N GLY A 176 -1.44 -0.97 -9.86
CA GLY A 176 -2.09 -1.28 -11.14
C GLY A 176 -3.03 -0.16 -11.56
N GLY A 177 -2.51 0.85 -12.25
CA GLY A 177 -3.27 2.01 -12.73
C GLY A 177 -3.74 2.99 -11.63
N GLY A 178 -3.24 2.84 -10.41
CA GLY A 178 -3.60 3.69 -9.28
C GLY A 178 -2.62 4.86 -9.06
N ASN A 179 -2.99 5.76 -8.15
CA ASN A 179 -2.15 6.88 -7.73
C ASN A 179 -1.75 6.75 -6.25
N ILE A 180 -0.46 6.85 -5.98
CA ILE A 180 0.12 6.92 -4.64
C ILE A 180 0.84 8.27 -4.52
N THR A 181 0.32 9.19 -3.72
CA THR A 181 0.85 10.56 -3.58
C THR A 181 1.18 10.89 -2.12
N ALA A 182 2.47 10.90 -1.79
CA ALA A 182 2.97 11.43 -0.52
C ALA A 182 3.40 12.89 -0.67
N ARG A 183 2.86 13.81 0.15
CA ARG A 183 3.23 15.24 0.05
C ARG A 183 4.64 15.52 0.57
N ASP A 184 5.17 14.70 1.47
CA ASP A 184 6.52 14.77 1.99
C ASP A 184 7.35 13.51 1.75
N GLN A 185 7.13 12.41 2.49
CA GLN A 185 7.91 11.17 2.31
C GLN A 185 7.05 9.96 1.93
N LEU A 186 7.52 9.20 0.94
CA LEU A 186 7.05 7.84 0.67
C LEU A 186 8.14 6.84 1.08
N VAL A 187 7.79 5.90 1.96
CA VAL A 187 8.63 4.75 2.31
C VAL A 187 7.96 3.48 1.80
N MET A 188 8.72 2.64 1.13
CA MET A 188 8.27 1.35 0.61
C MET A 188 9.21 0.25 1.10
N ASN A 189 8.66 -0.78 1.72
CA ASN A 189 9.36 -2.04 1.97
C ASN A 189 8.64 -3.15 1.21
N ALA A 190 9.33 -3.85 0.30
CA ALA A 190 8.71 -4.96 -0.43
C ALA A 190 9.69 -5.98 -1.00
N GLY A 191 9.23 -7.23 -1.15
CA GLY A 191 9.93 -8.21 -1.99
C GLY A 191 9.88 -7.87 -3.49
N TYR A 192 8.86 -7.14 -3.93
CA TYR A 192 8.64 -6.75 -5.31
C TYR A 192 7.74 -5.52 -5.42
N LEU A 193 8.18 -4.48 -6.12
CA LEU A 193 7.37 -3.34 -6.54
C LEU A 193 7.03 -3.49 -8.04
N TYR A 194 5.74 -3.47 -8.36
CA TYR A 194 5.25 -3.36 -9.74
C TYR A 194 4.42 -2.10 -9.89
N ASN A 195 4.94 -1.13 -10.63
CA ASN A 195 4.21 0.06 -11.04
C ASN A 195 3.82 -0.09 -12.51
N ASP A 196 2.53 -0.32 -12.77
CA ASP A 196 2.00 -0.58 -14.11
C ASP A 196 2.08 0.66 -15.01
N GLN A 197 1.80 0.52 -16.31
CA GLN A 197 1.92 1.60 -17.29
C GLN A 197 1.12 2.87 -16.92
N ASP A 198 -0.08 2.69 -16.36
CA ASP A 198 -0.93 3.80 -15.90
C ASP A 198 -0.71 4.13 -14.40
N GLY A 199 0.26 3.49 -13.76
CA GLY A 199 0.57 3.64 -12.35
C GLY A 199 1.37 4.92 -12.07
N GLU A 200 0.87 5.70 -11.11
CA GLU A 200 1.48 6.94 -10.65
C GLU A 200 1.96 6.81 -9.20
N ILE A 201 3.26 6.97 -8.97
CA ILE A 201 3.86 7.01 -7.64
C ILE A 201 4.64 8.32 -7.49
N ASN A 202 4.14 9.20 -6.62
CA ASN A 202 4.56 10.58 -6.49
C ASN A 202 4.94 10.91 -5.04
N ALA A 203 6.09 11.53 -4.83
CA ALA A 203 6.51 11.98 -3.50
C ALA A 203 7.31 13.30 -3.55
N LYS A 204 7.56 13.95 -2.40
CA LYS A 204 8.63 14.96 -2.32
C LYS A 204 9.99 14.30 -2.10
N GLY A 205 10.06 13.20 -1.36
CA GLY A 205 11.20 12.28 -1.39
C GLY A 205 10.71 10.84 -1.18
N MET A 206 11.45 9.90 -1.73
CA MET A 206 11.08 8.50 -1.79
C MET A 206 12.23 7.63 -1.33
N LYS A 207 11.93 6.67 -0.46
CA LYS A 207 12.86 5.63 -0.01
C LYS A 207 12.24 4.27 -0.22
N GLY A 208 12.91 3.40 -0.96
CA GLY A 208 12.50 2.03 -1.18
C GLY A 208 13.55 1.06 -0.67
N ASP A 209 13.13 0.16 0.21
CA ASP A 209 13.85 -1.07 0.50
C ASP A 209 13.10 -2.19 -0.21
N VAL A 210 13.43 -2.38 -1.49
CA VAL A 210 12.65 -3.22 -2.39
C VAL A 210 13.55 -4.12 -3.19
N ARG A 211 13.46 -5.43 -2.99
CA ARG A 211 14.37 -6.39 -3.64
C ARG A 211 14.32 -6.33 -5.17
N ARG A 212 13.13 -6.22 -5.77
CA ARG A 212 12.96 -6.03 -7.22
C ARG A 212 11.95 -4.91 -7.52
N VAL A 213 12.30 -4.00 -8.41
CA VAL A 213 11.43 -2.91 -8.87
C VAL A 213 11.20 -3.03 -10.37
N ASN A 214 9.93 -3.07 -10.77
CA ASN A 214 9.51 -2.96 -12.16
C ASN A 214 8.64 -1.71 -12.32
N ASN A 215 9.15 -0.73 -13.06
CA ASN A 215 8.45 0.51 -13.33
C ASN A 215 8.11 0.64 -14.82
N PHE A 216 6.82 0.50 -15.13
CA PHE A 216 6.26 0.73 -16.46
C PHE A 216 5.52 2.08 -16.55
N GLY A 217 5.07 2.62 -15.42
CA GLY A 217 4.44 3.94 -15.31
C GLY A 217 5.40 5.01 -14.80
N ASN A 218 4.92 5.86 -13.90
CA ASN A 218 5.65 7.02 -13.40
C ASN A 218 6.06 6.86 -11.94
N LEU A 219 7.36 7.01 -11.68
CA LEU A 219 7.97 7.09 -10.36
C LEU A 219 8.64 8.46 -10.23
N THR A 220 8.00 9.39 -9.53
CA THR A 220 8.42 10.80 -9.49
C THR A 220 8.65 11.29 -8.07
N ALA A 221 9.80 11.91 -7.81
CA ALA A 221 10.05 12.62 -6.56
C ALA A 221 10.52 14.06 -6.80
N LYS A 222 9.99 15.01 -6.03
CA LYS A 222 10.44 16.41 -6.13
C LYS A 222 11.90 16.63 -5.72
N ARG A 223 12.45 15.76 -4.88
CA ARG A 223 13.85 15.78 -4.44
C ARG A 223 14.53 14.46 -4.81
N ASN A 224 14.45 13.48 -3.91
CA ASN A 224 15.24 12.26 -4.04
C ASN A 224 14.37 11.03 -4.26
N ILE A 225 14.86 10.12 -5.09
CA ILE A 225 14.44 8.72 -5.13
C ILE A 225 15.64 7.89 -4.68
N ASP A 226 15.51 7.15 -3.59
CA ASP A 226 16.56 6.30 -3.02
C ASP A 226 16.04 4.86 -2.94
N LEU A 227 16.59 3.96 -3.76
CA LEU A 227 16.16 2.57 -3.87
C LEU A 227 17.30 1.63 -3.49
N ARG A 228 17.14 0.93 -2.37
CA ARG A 228 17.89 -0.27 -2.04
C ARG A 228 17.24 -1.46 -2.73
N SER A 229 17.82 -1.90 -3.83
CA SER A 229 17.23 -2.89 -4.74
C SER A 229 18.28 -3.70 -5.47
N ASP A 230 18.04 -5.00 -5.62
CA ASP A 230 18.93 -5.91 -6.35
C ASP A 230 18.65 -5.91 -7.85
N TRP A 231 17.39 -5.62 -8.23
CA TRP A 231 17.00 -5.50 -9.64
C TRP A 231 16.02 -4.36 -9.83
N VAL A 232 16.34 -3.42 -10.71
CA VAL A 232 15.45 -2.34 -11.11
C VAL A 232 15.31 -2.36 -12.63
N THR A 233 14.09 -2.63 -13.11
CA THR A 233 13.72 -2.53 -14.51
C THR A 233 12.84 -1.29 -14.73
N ASN A 234 13.29 -0.39 -15.58
CA ASN A 234 12.52 0.79 -15.99
C ASN A 234 12.13 0.71 -17.46
N ARG A 235 10.84 0.86 -17.75
CA ARG A 235 10.28 1.10 -19.09
C ARG A 235 9.42 2.37 -19.15
N GLY A 236 9.01 2.88 -18.00
CA GLY A 236 8.27 4.14 -17.86
C GLY A 236 9.20 5.31 -17.54
N ASN A 237 8.81 6.13 -16.58
CA ASN A 237 9.57 7.31 -16.14
C ASN A 237 10.05 7.16 -14.69
N MET A 238 11.32 7.47 -14.45
CA MET A 238 11.90 7.71 -13.13
C MET A 238 12.44 9.14 -13.09
N ASP A 239 11.78 10.07 -12.39
CA ASP A 239 12.15 11.49 -12.33
C ASP A 239 12.34 11.96 -10.89
N ALA A 240 13.59 12.23 -10.52
CA ALA A 240 13.96 12.83 -9.24
C ALA A 240 14.38 14.30 -9.47
N GLY A 241 13.93 15.23 -8.64
CA GLY A 241 14.33 16.64 -8.79
C GLY A 241 15.81 16.90 -8.49
N ASP A 242 16.39 16.16 -7.54
CA ASP A 242 17.77 16.29 -7.07
C ASP A 242 18.55 15.00 -7.37
N THR A 243 18.37 13.95 -6.58
CA THR A 243 19.16 12.70 -6.73
C THR A 243 18.27 11.48 -6.94
N LEU A 244 18.58 10.69 -7.97
CA LEU A 244 18.15 9.30 -8.09
C LEU A 244 19.32 8.41 -7.65
N SER A 245 19.14 7.64 -6.59
CA SER A 245 20.10 6.63 -6.10
C SER A 245 19.48 5.25 -6.16
N ILE A 246 20.19 4.31 -6.77
CA ILE A 246 19.85 2.89 -6.78
C ILE A 246 21.08 2.15 -6.29
N HIS A 247 20.96 1.36 -5.24
CA HIS A 247 22.06 0.54 -4.73
C HIS A 247 21.58 -0.86 -4.39
N SER A 248 22.37 -1.87 -4.74
CA SER A 248 22.18 -3.24 -4.25
C SER A 248 23.19 -3.55 -3.16
N ASP A 249 22.80 -4.36 -2.18
CA ASP A 249 23.71 -4.94 -1.20
C ASP A 249 24.25 -6.31 -1.65
N ASP A 250 23.79 -6.82 -2.79
CA ASP A 250 24.13 -8.13 -3.34
C ASP A 250 25.17 -8.02 -4.47
N ASP A 251 26.20 -8.88 -4.41
CA ASP A 251 27.28 -8.98 -5.41
C ASP A 251 26.89 -9.88 -6.61
N TYR A 252 25.63 -9.83 -7.06
CA TYR A 252 25.17 -10.69 -8.16
C TYR A 252 25.66 -10.17 -9.53
N TRP A 253 26.07 -11.09 -10.41
CA TRP A 253 26.57 -10.84 -11.77
C TRP A 253 25.57 -10.18 -12.75
N ALA A 254 24.33 -9.95 -12.32
CA ALA A 254 23.23 -9.39 -13.09
C ALA A 254 23.21 -7.85 -12.97
N PRO A 255 22.67 -7.13 -13.97
CA PRO A 255 22.55 -5.68 -13.86
C PRO A 255 21.60 -5.30 -12.72
N VAL A 256 22.07 -4.40 -11.86
CA VAL A 256 21.26 -3.83 -10.77
C VAL A 256 20.21 -2.87 -11.34
N PHE A 257 20.56 -2.16 -12.41
CA PHE A 257 19.66 -1.25 -13.11
C PHE A 257 19.63 -1.54 -14.60
N THR A 258 18.41 -1.73 -15.13
CA THR A 258 18.15 -1.90 -16.55
C THR A 258 17.05 -0.94 -17.02
N ASN A 259 17.38 -0.08 -17.98
CA ASN A 259 16.42 0.82 -18.62
C ASN A 259 16.09 0.35 -20.05
N TYR A 260 14.86 -0.13 -20.29
CA TYR A 260 14.39 -0.58 -21.60
C TYR A 260 13.49 0.48 -22.25
N GLY A 261 14.09 1.51 -22.85
CA GLY A 261 13.37 2.60 -23.53
C GLY A 261 12.60 3.56 -22.61
N GLY A 262 12.73 3.40 -21.30
CA GLY A 262 12.19 4.33 -20.31
C GLY A 262 13.00 5.62 -20.22
N LYS A 263 12.45 6.60 -19.49
CA LYS A 263 13.10 7.88 -19.16
C LYS A 263 13.61 7.85 -17.73
N VAL A 264 14.82 8.37 -17.55
CA VAL A 264 15.43 8.58 -16.23
C VAL A 264 15.95 10.00 -16.17
N LYS A 265 15.54 10.74 -15.14
CA LYS A 265 15.92 12.14 -14.98
C LYS A 265 16.23 12.47 -13.53
N ALA A 266 17.39 13.09 -13.31
CA ALA A 266 17.75 13.72 -12.04
C ALA A 266 18.79 14.82 -12.24
N GLN A 267 19.13 15.61 -11.20
CA GLN A 267 20.38 16.39 -11.25
C GLN A 267 21.58 15.44 -11.11
N THR A 268 21.47 14.47 -10.21
CA THR A 268 22.48 13.44 -9.99
C THR A 268 21.86 12.05 -10.08
N VAL A 269 22.42 11.18 -10.91
CA VAL A 269 22.05 9.76 -10.96
C VAL A 269 23.21 8.94 -10.41
N LYS A 270 22.94 8.19 -9.33
CA LYS A 270 23.88 7.27 -8.69
C LYS A 270 23.35 5.86 -8.82
N VAL A 271 24.14 4.98 -9.42
CA VAL A 271 23.81 3.55 -9.46
C VAL A 271 25.01 2.79 -8.92
N GLY A 272 24.80 2.10 -7.79
CA GLY A 272 25.76 1.24 -7.12
C GLY A 272 25.43 -0.23 -7.37
N GLY A 273 26.41 -1.00 -7.84
CA GLY A 273 26.25 -2.40 -8.26
C GLY A 273 27.14 -2.75 -9.45
N GLU A 274 27.46 -4.05 -9.63
CA GLU A 274 28.48 -4.49 -10.60
C GLU A 274 28.19 -4.07 -12.06
N LYS A 275 26.91 -3.93 -12.45
CA LYS A 275 26.51 -3.65 -13.85
C LYS A 275 25.28 -2.75 -13.98
N VAL A 276 25.32 -1.90 -15.00
CA VAL A 276 24.21 -1.05 -15.46
C VAL A 276 24.06 -1.22 -16.96
N ASP A 277 22.84 -1.56 -17.40
CA ASP A 277 22.52 -1.68 -18.82
C ASP A 277 21.40 -0.70 -19.23
N SER A 278 21.52 -0.13 -20.43
CA SER A 278 20.47 0.70 -21.03
C SER A 278 20.25 0.24 -22.47
N TYR A 279 19.01 -0.06 -22.83
CA TYR A 279 18.63 -0.65 -24.11
C TYR A 279 17.62 0.25 -24.82
N ILE A 280 17.85 0.52 -26.11
CA ILE A 280 16.94 1.16 -27.10
C ILE A 280 16.51 2.60 -26.72
N ALA A 281 16.80 3.61 -27.57
CA ALA A 281 16.28 4.99 -27.51
C ALA A 281 16.01 5.53 -26.09
N SER A 282 16.94 5.28 -25.17
CA SER A 282 16.80 5.55 -23.74
C SER A 282 17.34 6.93 -23.42
N ASP A 283 16.55 7.65 -22.64
CA ASP A 283 16.77 9.04 -22.29
C ASP A 283 17.24 9.10 -20.83
N LEU A 284 18.56 9.06 -20.64
CA LEU A 284 19.20 9.28 -19.34
C LEU A 284 19.60 10.75 -19.24
N TYR A 285 18.92 11.52 -18.39
CA TYR A 285 19.19 12.93 -18.15
C TYR A 285 19.75 13.14 -16.74
N GLY A 286 20.94 13.76 -16.66
CA GLY A 286 21.67 14.01 -15.43
C GLY A 286 22.70 15.12 -15.61
N GLY A 287 22.85 15.99 -14.62
CA GLY A 287 23.98 16.93 -14.54
C GLY A 287 25.27 16.23 -14.12
N GLU A 288 25.15 15.19 -13.29
CA GLU A 288 26.24 14.33 -12.84
C GLU A 288 25.78 12.86 -12.84
N PHE A 289 26.58 11.98 -13.44
CA PHE A 289 26.39 10.53 -13.42
C PHE A 289 27.53 9.88 -12.65
N GLU A 290 27.21 9.26 -11.52
CA GLU A 290 28.17 8.54 -10.68
C GLU A 290 27.87 7.05 -10.73
N PHE A 291 28.77 6.28 -11.36
CA PHE A 291 28.73 4.82 -11.34
C PHE A 291 29.69 4.34 -10.25
N VAL A 292 29.13 3.90 -9.13
CA VAL A 292 29.91 3.33 -8.03
C VAL A 292 29.96 1.83 -8.26
N SER A 293 30.91 1.39 -9.12
CA SER A 293 31.29 0.00 -9.48
C SER A 293 30.91 -0.60 -10.86
N ALA A 294 30.39 0.18 -11.83
CA ALA A 294 29.94 -0.39 -13.12
C ALA A 294 31.01 -0.53 -14.22
N GLU A 295 30.95 -1.63 -14.99
CA GLU A 295 31.28 -1.65 -16.43
C GLU A 295 30.04 -1.21 -17.22
N PRO A 296 29.96 0.04 -17.75
CA PRO A 296 28.80 0.46 -18.54
C PRO A 296 28.74 -0.34 -19.85
N SER A 297 27.66 -1.08 -20.04
CA SER A 297 27.46 -1.96 -21.19
C SER A 297 26.22 -1.51 -21.96
N ASN A 298 26.44 -0.84 -23.10
CA ASN A 298 25.37 -0.46 -24.02
C ASN A 298 25.18 -1.63 -25.00
N ARG A 299 24.54 -2.71 -24.56
CA ARG A 299 24.28 -3.87 -25.43
C ARG A 299 22.99 -3.67 -26.21
N TYR A 300 22.97 -4.11 -27.45
CA TYR A 300 21.78 -4.20 -28.28
C TYR A 300 21.34 -5.68 -28.28
N GLU A 301 20.02 -5.92 -28.24
CA GLU A 301 19.28 -7.20 -28.30
C GLU A 301 18.91 -7.87 -26.95
N MET A 302 17.62 -8.22 -26.84
CA MET A 302 16.94 -8.80 -25.68
C MET A 302 16.33 -10.15 -26.11
N THR A 303 16.45 -11.22 -25.31
CA THR A 303 15.82 -12.52 -25.61
C THR A 303 14.48 -12.70 -24.86
N PRO A 304 13.53 -13.52 -25.38
CA PRO A 304 12.16 -13.60 -24.86
C PRO A 304 11.96 -14.28 -23.49
N GLU A 305 13.02 -14.82 -22.87
CA GLU A 305 12.92 -15.68 -21.68
C GLU A 305 12.75 -14.90 -20.37
N ASP A 306 13.14 -13.62 -20.32
CA ASP A 306 13.02 -12.76 -19.13
C ASP A 306 11.58 -12.27 -18.85
N LEU A 307 10.61 -12.58 -19.72
CA LEU A 307 9.22 -12.13 -19.65
C LEU A 307 8.26 -13.11 -18.95
N VAL A 308 8.73 -14.29 -18.55
CA VAL A 308 7.84 -15.45 -18.36
C VAL A 308 7.09 -15.48 -17.01
N ASP A 309 7.57 -14.83 -15.94
CA ASP A 309 7.01 -15.01 -14.59
C ASP A 309 5.87 -14.02 -14.22
N LEU A 310 5.76 -12.89 -14.94
CA LEU A 310 4.73 -11.87 -14.67
C LEU A 310 3.39 -12.20 -15.35
N ASP A 311 3.48 -12.85 -16.50
CA ASP A 311 2.35 -13.08 -17.40
C ASP A 311 1.36 -14.10 -16.84
N ALA A 312 1.83 -15.06 -16.02
CA ALA A 312 1.00 -16.02 -15.31
C ALA A 312 0.22 -15.37 -14.15
N PHE A 313 0.82 -14.40 -13.46
CA PHE A 313 0.20 -13.67 -12.35
C PHE A 313 -0.78 -12.58 -12.84
N MET A 314 -0.45 -11.85 -13.90
CA MET A 314 -1.38 -10.89 -14.54
C MET A 314 -2.60 -11.62 -15.14
N ARG A 315 -2.40 -12.83 -15.70
CA ARG A 315 -3.49 -13.73 -16.11
C ARG A 315 -4.31 -14.28 -14.96
N TRP A 316 -3.85 -14.20 -13.72
CA TRP A 316 -4.63 -14.52 -12.52
C TRP A 316 -5.42 -13.31 -12.04
N LEU A 317 -4.83 -12.11 -12.01
CA LEU A 317 -5.52 -10.85 -11.65
C LEU A 317 -6.70 -10.54 -12.59
N ASN A 318 -6.51 -10.72 -13.90
CA ASN A 318 -7.55 -10.50 -14.91
C ASN A 318 -8.71 -11.52 -14.88
N ARG A 319 -8.66 -12.53 -13.99
CA ARG A 319 -9.79 -13.45 -13.78
C ARG A 319 -10.80 -12.95 -12.74
N TRP A 320 -10.49 -11.85 -12.05
CA TRP A 320 -11.29 -11.32 -10.94
C TRP A 320 -11.64 -9.83 -11.11
N SER A 321 -11.48 -9.29 -12.33
CA SER A 321 -12.13 -8.04 -12.77
C SER A 321 -13.59 -8.30 -13.15
#